data_AF-X1EQJ3-F1
#
_entry.id   AF-X1EQJ3-F1
#
_cell.length_a   1.000
_cell.length_b   1.000
_cell.length_c   1.000
_cell.angle_alpha   90.00
_cell.angle_beta   90.00
_cell.angle_gamma   90.00
#
_symmetry.space_group_name_H-M   'P 1'
#
loop_
_entity.id
_entity.type
_entity.pdbx_description
1 polymer ?
#
loop_
_entity_poly.entity_id
_entity_poly.type
_entity_poly.pdbx_seq_one_letter_code
_entity_poly.pdbx_strand_id
1 'polypeptide(L)' 'FEAMGLDKVKTELSVSIVDHNTLQTDFKNPDDHRYLQSVAAKYGIQFSRPGNGICHQVFLERFARPGKTLIGSDSHTP' A
#
# COMPACT_ATOMS: atom_id res chain seq x y z
N PHE A 1 1.21 9.53 8.76
CA PHE A 1 1.44 8.98 10.12
C PHE A 1 2.71 9.53 10.72
N GLU A 2 3.80 9.67 9.96
CA GLU A 2 5.09 10.19 10.45
C GLU A 2 4.99 11.62 10.98
N ALA A 3 4.52 12.56 10.15
CA ALA A 3 4.33 13.95 10.55
C ALA A 3 3.25 14.14 11.63
N MET A 4 2.36 13.16 11.78
CA MET A 4 1.33 13.15 12.83
C MET A 4 1.85 12.58 14.17
N GLY A 5 3.12 12.12 14.22
CA GLY A 5 3.71 11.56 15.44
C GLY A 5 3.05 10.26 15.92
N LEU A 6 2.46 9.46 15.01
CA LEU A 6 1.84 8.19 15.37
C LEU A 6 2.84 7.06 15.29
N ASP A 7 2.86 6.16 16.28
CA ASP A 7 3.75 4.99 16.27
C ASP A 7 3.26 3.88 15.31
N LYS A 8 1.95 3.74 15.12
CA LYS A 8 1.31 2.78 14.20
C LYS A 8 0.04 3.36 13.59
N VAL A 9 -0.41 2.76 12.48
CA VAL A 9 -1.74 3.05 11.92
C VAL A 9 -2.85 2.62 12.89
N LYS A 10 -3.99 3.32 12.85
CA LYS A 10 -5.14 3.11 13.74
C LYS A 10 -6.35 2.50 13.02
N THR A 11 -6.11 1.82 11.91
CA THR A 11 -7.12 1.16 11.07
C THR A 11 -7.17 -0.33 11.38
N GLU A 12 -8.30 -0.98 11.07
CA GLU A 12 -8.39 -2.45 11.16
C GLU A 12 -7.44 -3.14 10.18
N LEU A 13 -7.29 -2.56 8.99
CA LEU A 13 -6.39 -3.02 7.94
C LEU A 13 -5.88 -1.81 7.16
N SER A 14 -4.57 -1.78 6.91
CA SER A 14 -3.97 -0.90 5.90
C SER A 14 -3.05 -1.72 5.02
N VAL A 15 -3.12 -1.48 3.72
CA VAL A 15 -2.32 -2.16 2.71
C VAL A 15 -1.67 -1.11 1.81
N SER A 16 -0.38 -1.23 1.56
CA SER A 16 0.37 -0.47 0.55
C SER A 16 0.71 -1.42 -0.59
N ILE A 17 0.20 -1.13 -1.79
CA ILE A 17 0.37 -1.97 -2.98
C ILE A 17 1.18 -1.18 -4.00
N VAL A 18 2.28 -1.75 -4.46
CA VAL A 18 3.16 -1.11 -5.45
C VAL A 18 2.86 -1.67 -6.84
N ASP A 19 2.10 -0.92 -7.63
CA ASP A 19 1.64 -1.34 -8.96
C ASP A 19 1.80 -0.28 -10.06
N HIS A 20 2.00 0.99 -9.72
CA HIS A 20 2.04 2.10 -10.69
C HIS A 20 3.42 2.30 -11.36
N ASN A 21 4.52 2.14 -10.61
CA ASN A 21 5.89 2.40 -11.09
C ASN A 21 6.78 1.15 -11.01
N THR A 22 6.42 0.11 -11.75
CA THR A 22 7.10 -1.18 -11.65
C THR A 22 8.40 -1.26 -12.46
N LEU A 23 8.55 -0.42 -13.50
CA LEU A 23 9.77 -0.35 -14.30
C LEU A 23 10.86 0.41 -13.56
N GLN A 24 12.03 -0.20 -13.43
CA GLN A 24 13.18 0.36 -12.71
C GLN A 24 14.18 0.93 -13.72
N THR A 25 13.88 2.11 -14.28
CA THR A 25 14.72 2.75 -15.31
C THR A 25 15.82 3.64 -14.73
N ASP A 26 15.65 4.09 -13.50
CA ASP A 26 16.64 4.83 -12.70
C ASP A 26 16.59 4.37 -11.23
N PHE A 27 17.25 5.10 -10.32
CA PHE A 27 17.30 4.77 -8.90
C PHE A 27 16.07 5.22 -8.10
N LYS A 28 15.17 6.04 -8.68
CA LYS A 28 14.05 6.63 -7.93
C LYS A 28 13.00 5.59 -7.59
N ASN A 29 12.54 4.83 -8.58
CA ASN A 29 11.54 3.77 -8.34
C ASN A 29 12.04 2.70 -7.35
N PRO A 30 13.30 2.21 -7.43
CA PRO A 30 13.80 1.25 -6.46
C PRO A 30 13.86 1.81 -5.05
N ASP A 31 14.29 3.05 -4.91
CA ASP A 31 14.42 3.71 -3.61
C ASP A 31 13.05 4.06 -3.01
N ASP A 32 12.10 4.51 -3.82
CA ASP A 32 10.71 4.71 -3.41
C ASP A 32 10.08 3.40 -2.93
N HIS A 33 10.29 2.29 -3.64
CA HIS A 33 9.79 0.99 -3.23
C HIS A 33 10.38 0.53 -1.90
N ARG A 34 11.68 0.73 -1.70
CA ARG A 34 12.37 0.44 -0.43
C ARG A 34 11.84 1.32 0.70
N TYR A 35 11.62 2.60 0.43
CA TYR A 35 11.05 3.54 1.38
C TYR A 35 9.64 3.07 1.79
N LEU A 36 8.74 2.81 0.84
CA LEU A 36 7.39 2.32 1.10
C LEU A 36 7.40 1.01 1.90
N GLN A 37 8.29 0.08 1.59
CA GLN A 37 8.46 -1.16 2.36
C GLN A 37 8.87 -0.87 3.81
N SER A 38 9.82 0.05 4.03
CA SER A 38 10.29 0.41 5.36
C SER A 38 9.23 1.12 6.20
N VAL A 39 8.48 2.02 5.59
CA VAL A 39 7.34 2.73 6.19
C VAL A 39 6.26 1.72 6.57
N ALA A 40 5.95 0.79 5.67
CA ALA A 40 4.93 -0.22 5.93
C ALA A 40 5.32 -1.12 7.12
N ALA A 41 6.58 -1.56 7.18
CA ALA A 41 7.11 -2.33 8.30
C ALA A 41 7.07 -1.55 9.62
N LYS A 42 7.45 -0.26 9.60
CA LYS A 42 7.46 0.61 10.79
C LYS A 42 6.06 0.82 11.37
N TYR A 43 5.08 1.10 10.52
CA TYR A 43 3.74 1.52 10.96
C TYR A 43 2.70 0.41 11.02
N GLY A 44 3.06 -0.84 10.68
CA GLY A 44 2.16 -1.99 10.73
C GLY A 44 1.20 -2.08 9.54
N ILE A 45 1.66 -1.70 8.35
CA ILE A 45 0.91 -1.75 7.09
C ILE A 45 1.33 -3.00 6.31
N GLN A 46 0.37 -3.70 5.71
CA GLN A 46 0.65 -4.83 4.81
C GLN A 46 1.28 -4.31 3.52
N PHE A 47 2.47 -4.80 3.15
CA PHE A 47 3.17 -4.37 1.94
C PHE A 47 3.04 -5.41 0.83
N SER A 48 2.45 -5.03 -0.30
CA SER A 48 2.42 -5.83 -1.52
C SER A 48 3.51 -5.33 -2.48
N ARG A 49 4.48 -6.21 -2.75
CA ARG A 49 5.67 -5.93 -3.56
C ARG A 49 5.32 -5.64 -5.02
N PRO A 50 6.20 -4.92 -5.75
CA PRO A 50 6.08 -4.75 -7.20
C PRO A 50 5.87 -6.09 -7.91
N GLY A 51 4.95 -6.12 -8.86
CA GLY A 51 4.64 -7.32 -9.65
C GLY A 51 3.58 -8.25 -9.03
N ASN A 52 3.06 -7.95 -7.83
CA ASN A 52 1.96 -8.72 -7.24
C ASN A 52 0.58 -8.48 -7.89
N GLY A 53 0.46 -7.48 -8.76
CA GLY A 53 -0.76 -7.14 -9.47
C GLY A 53 -1.28 -5.73 -9.17
N ILE A 54 -2.33 -5.34 -9.90
CA ILE A 54 -3.00 -4.03 -9.78
C ILE A 54 -3.71 -3.93 -8.43
N CYS A 55 -3.64 -2.78 -7.79
CA CYS A 55 -4.14 -2.52 -6.44
C CYS A 55 -5.59 -2.98 -6.23
N HIS A 56 -6.50 -2.66 -7.15
CA HIS A 56 -7.91 -3.05 -7.07
C HIS A 56 -8.12 -4.56 -7.12
N GLN A 57 -7.39 -5.25 -8.02
CA GLN A 57 -7.49 -6.70 -8.15
C GLN A 57 -6.92 -7.42 -6.94
N VAL A 58 -5.72 -7.01 -6.50
CA VAL A 58 -5.07 -7.58 -5.31
C VAL A 58 -5.92 -7.33 -4.07
N PHE A 59 -6.53 -6.13 -3.94
CA PHE A 59 -7.40 -5.83 -2.82
C PHE A 59 -8.67 -6.70 -2.82
N LEU A 60 -9.32 -6.80 -3.98
CA LEU A 60 -10.52 -7.62 -4.17
C LEU A 60 -10.28 -9.09 -3.83
N GLU A 61 -9.19 -9.67 -4.35
CA GLU A 61 -8.89 -11.10 -4.18
C GLU A 61 -8.49 -11.48 -2.75
N ARG A 62 -7.86 -10.57 -2.01
CA ARG A 62 -7.18 -10.92 -0.75
C ARG A 62 -7.80 -10.28 0.49
N PHE A 63 -8.38 -9.09 0.35
CA PHE A 63 -8.72 -8.24 1.51
C PHE A 63 -10.18 -7.80 1.56
N ALA A 64 -10.88 -7.76 0.41
CA ALA A 64 -12.27 -7.33 0.38
C ALA A 64 -13.17 -8.24 1.25
N ARG A 65 -14.11 -7.63 1.97
CA ARG A 65 -15.07 -8.29 2.85
C ARG A 65 -16.42 -7.58 2.78
N PRO A 66 -17.53 -8.30 2.59
CA PRO A 66 -18.86 -7.71 2.64
C PRO A 66 -19.10 -6.94 3.94
N GLY A 67 -19.72 -5.76 3.85
CA GLY A 67 -20.07 -4.91 4.99
C GLY A 67 -18.92 -4.11 5.60
N LYS A 68 -17.70 -4.17 5.06
CA LYS A 68 -16.58 -3.31 5.46
C LYS A 68 -16.51 -2.04 4.62
N THR A 69 -16.11 -0.94 5.25
CA THR A 69 -15.81 0.31 4.55
C THR A 69 -14.35 0.33 4.12
N LEU A 70 -14.12 0.70 2.86
CA LEU A 70 -12.78 0.90 2.28
C LEU A 70 -12.61 2.36 1.90
N ILE A 71 -11.42 2.91 2.16
CA ILE A 71 -10.96 4.18 1.59
C ILE A 71 -9.63 3.87 0.90
N GLY A 72 -9.50 4.27 -0.37
CA GLY A 72 -8.29 4.11 -1.17
C GLY A 72 -7.76 5.46 -1.65
N SER A 73 -6.45 5.55 -1.88
CA SER A 73 -5.81 6.75 -2.43
C SER A 73 -5.89 6.81 -3.97
N ASP A 74 -6.45 5.80 -4.61
CA ASP A 74 -6.65 5.72 -6.06
C ASP A 74 -8.09 6.08 -6.43
N SER A 75 -8.27 6.84 -7.51
CA SER A 75 -9.59 7.34 -7.96
C SER A 75 -10.55 6.24 -8.41
N HIS A 76 -10.05 5.04 -8.71
CA HIS A 76 -10.88 3.90 -9.09
C HIS A 76 -11.26 3.04 -7.89
N THR A 77 -11.06 3.54 -6.66
CA THR A 77 -11.72 3.02 -5.47
C THR A 77 -13.15 3.58 -5.43
N PRO A 78 -14.19 2.77 -5.69
CA PRO A 78 -15.57 3.26 -5.81
C PRO A 78 -16.19 3.69 -4.49
#